data_AF-A0A7V3JJA0-F1
#
_entry.id   AF-A0A7V3JJA0-F1
#
_cell.length_a   1.000
_cell.length_b   1.000
_cell.length_c   1.000
_cell.angle_alpha   90.00
_cell.angle_beta   90.00
_cell.angle_gamma   90.00
#
_symmetry.space_group_name_H-M   'P 1'
#
loop_
_entity.id
_entity.type
_entity.pdbx_description
1 polymer ?
#
loop_
_entity_poly.entity_id
_entity_poly.type
_entity_poly.pdbx_seq_one_letter_code
_entity_poly.pdbx_strand_id
1 'polypeptide(L)'
;MNASEIARQLGLRKVGQAWRGSCPLCGGRNRFQIREGRNAALLTCWGGCDRKDLLAELRRRGLLPQPERRELTPAERRAAAEQRRRDKRDLEAARYFRLAAELLADELLETLPVADLSRGPLTAMKAAMRTETGLLAEYRDWCEREPELTAALVAAGRNRGARLEMMLRHYLLGGAKNAA
;
A
#
# COMPACT_ATOMS: atom_id res chain seq x y z
N MET A 1 -14.57 -25.76 -1.76
CA MET A 1 -15.49 -25.30 -2.83
C MET A 1 -14.65 -24.71 -3.95
N ASN A 2 -14.80 -25.22 -5.18
CA ASN A 2 -14.00 -24.84 -6.35
C ASN A 2 -14.65 -23.70 -7.17
N ALA A 3 -13.95 -23.14 -8.15
CA ALA A 3 -14.45 -22.02 -8.96
C ALA A 3 -15.73 -22.36 -9.73
N SER A 4 -15.85 -23.61 -10.20
CA SER A 4 -17.00 -24.11 -10.96
C SER A 4 -18.27 -24.16 -10.11
N GLU A 5 -18.17 -24.63 -8.86
CA GLU A 5 -19.28 -24.68 -7.91
C GLU A 5 -19.82 -23.29 -7.58
N ILE A 6 -18.92 -22.35 -7.30
CA ILE A 6 -19.26 -20.95 -7.05
C ILE A 6 -19.94 -20.34 -8.29
N ALA A 7 -19.39 -20.60 -9.47
CA ALA A 7 -19.94 -20.10 -10.72
C ALA A 7 -21.35 -20.62 -10.98
N ARG A 8 -21.61 -21.91 -10.71
CA ARG A 8 -22.94 -22.50 -10.85
C ARG A 8 -23.96 -21.86 -9.91
N GLN A 9 -23.61 -21.64 -8.65
CA GLN A 9 -24.51 -21.01 -7.68
C GLN A 9 -24.79 -19.54 -7.98
N LEU A 10 -23.84 -18.84 -8.60
CA LEU A 10 -24.01 -17.45 -9.04
C LEU A 10 -24.66 -17.33 -10.43
N GLY A 11 -24.99 -18.43 -11.10
CA GLY A 11 -25.55 -18.42 -12.45
C GLY A 11 -24.60 -17.84 -13.51
N LEU A 12 -23.29 -18.03 -13.35
CA LEU A 12 -22.30 -17.54 -14.31
C LEU A 12 -22.18 -18.47 -15.52
N ARG A 13 -21.98 -17.89 -16.71
CA ARG A 13 -21.73 -18.64 -17.95
C ARG A 13 -20.26 -18.98 -18.10
N LYS A 14 -19.95 -20.18 -18.59
CA LYS A 14 -18.59 -20.59 -18.92
C LYS A 14 -18.11 -19.86 -20.19
N VAL A 15 -16.92 -19.27 -20.13
CA VAL A 15 -16.26 -18.56 -21.23
C VAL A 15 -14.78 -18.98 -21.24
N GLY A 16 -14.42 -19.88 -22.14
CA GLY A 16 -13.09 -20.50 -22.17
C GLY A 16 -12.79 -21.24 -20.85
N GLN A 17 -11.69 -20.84 -20.19
CA GLN A 17 -11.23 -21.41 -18.91
C GLN A 17 -11.73 -20.63 -17.67
N ALA A 18 -12.70 -19.74 -17.85
CA ALA A 18 -13.28 -18.92 -16.78
C ALA A 18 -14.80 -18.94 -16.83
N TRP A 19 -15.44 -18.39 -15.80
CA TRP A 19 -16.87 -18.14 -15.77
C TRP A 19 -17.11 -16.64 -15.62
N ARG A 20 -18.12 -16.12 -16.32
CA ARG A 20 -18.46 -14.70 -16.36
C ARG A 20 -19.95 -14.46 -16.11
N GLY A 21 -20.28 -13.33 -15.51
CA GLY A 21 -21.67 -12.94 -15.30
C GLY A 21 -21.81 -11.67 -14.45
N SER A 22 -22.94 -11.56 -13.76
CA SER A 22 -23.24 -10.42 -12.91
C SER A 22 -22.38 -10.41 -11.65
N CYS A 23 -21.90 -9.24 -11.25
CA CYS A 23 -21.14 -9.09 -10.01
C CYS A 23 -22.04 -9.28 -8.80
N PRO A 24 -21.70 -10.16 -7.84
CA PRO A 24 -22.50 -10.33 -6.64
C PRO A 24 -22.50 -9.08 -5.75
N LEU A 25 -21.45 -8.24 -5.81
CA LEU A 25 -21.34 -7.04 -4.99
C LEU A 25 -22.07 -5.83 -5.60
N CYS A 26 -21.76 -5.46 -6.85
CA CYS A 26 -22.31 -4.26 -7.48
C CYS A 26 -23.47 -4.50 -8.45
N GLY A 27 -23.86 -5.76 -8.69
CA GLY A 27 -24.93 -6.11 -9.64
C GLY A 27 -24.60 -5.90 -11.12
N GLY A 28 -23.43 -5.35 -11.45
CA GLY A 28 -23.04 -5.05 -12.83
C GLY A 28 -23.01 -6.29 -13.73
N ARG A 29 -23.76 -6.26 -14.84
CA ARG A 29 -23.89 -7.36 -15.81
C ARG A 29 -22.57 -7.64 -16.54
N ASN A 30 -22.20 -8.91 -16.68
CA ASN A 30 -20.96 -9.36 -17.33
C ASN A 30 -19.65 -8.76 -16.77
N ARG A 31 -19.67 -8.17 -15.56
CA ARG A 31 -18.50 -7.52 -14.95
C ARG A 31 -17.69 -8.45 -14.07
N PHE A 32 -18.26 -9.58 -13.65
CA PHE A 32 -17.58 -10.49 -12.75
C PHE A 32 -17.03 -11.69 -13.49
N GLN A 33 -15.79 -12.04 -13.16
CA GLN A 33 -15.10 -13.21 -13.67
C GLN A 33 -14.54 -14.01 -12.50
N ILE A 34 -14.72 -15.32 -12.55
CA ILE A 34 -14.08 -16.28 -11.68
C ILE A 34 -13.34 -17.31 -12.53
N ARG A 35 -12.16 -17.73 -12.10
CA ARG A 35 -11.43 -18.86 -12.70
C ARG A 35 -10.77 -19.70 -11.63
N GLU A 36 -10.49 -20.96 -11.95
CA GLU A 36 -9.72 -21.82 -11.07
C GLU A 36 -8.27 -21.32 -11.00
N GLY A 37 -7.72 -21.26 -9.79
CA GLY A 37 -6.31 -20.94 -9.56
C GLY A 37 -5.60 -22.13 -8.91
N ARG A 38 -4.26 -22.07 -8.79
CA ARG A 38 -3.48 -23.18 -8.23
C ARG A 38 -3.90 -23.56 -6.80
N ASN A 39 -4.18 -22.57 -5.96
CA ASN A 39 -4.49 -22.78 -4.54
C ASN A 39 -5.89 -22.27 -4.15
N ALA A 40 -6.50 -21.43 -4.98
CA ALA A 40 -7.80 -20.81 -4.69
C ALA A 40 -8.41 -20.22 -5.98
N ALA A 41 -9.72 -20.05 -5.99
CA ALA A 41 -10.43 -19.35 -7.06
C ALA A 41 -9.97 -17.89 -7.18
N LEU A 42 -9.70 -17.46 -8.41
CA LEU A 42 -9.28 -16.09 -8.73
C LEU A 42 -10.51 -15.29 -9.17
N LEU A 43 -10.77 -14.19 -8.45
CA LEU A 43 -11.95 -13.35 -8.61
C LEU A 43 -11.55 -11.99 -9.17
N THR A 44 -12.32 -11.48 -10.12
CA THR A 44 -12.09 -10.15 -10.69
C THR A 44 -13.42 -9.50 -11.04
N CYS A 45 -13.59 -8.24 -10.64
CA CYS A 45 -14.69 -7.40 -11.10
C CYS A 45 -14.13 -6.26 -11.97
N TRP A 46 -14.53 -6.22 -13.23
CA TRP A 46 -14.16 -5.17 -14.17
C TRP A 46 -14.83 -3.82 -13.88
N GLY A 47 -15.75 -3.78 -12.91
CA GLY A 47 -16.35 -2.55 -12.40
C GLY A 47 -15.59 -1.90 -11.24
N GLY A 48 -14.42 -2.42 -10.85
CA GLY A 48 -13.56 -1.82 -9.82
C GLY A 48 -13.92 -2.18 -8.37
N CYS A 49 -14.74 -3.21 -8.14
CA CYS A 49 -15.00 -3.68 -6.79
C CYS A 49 -13.72 -4.20 -6.12
N ASP A 50 -13.52 -3.85 -4.85
CA ASP A 50 -12.40 -4.36 -4.07
C ASP A 50 -12.49 -5.89 -3.91
N ARG A 51 -11.35 -6.56 -3.99
CA ARG A 51 -11.27 -8.01 -3.91
C ARG A 51 -11.68 -8.54 -2.54
N LYS A 52 -11.35 -7.84 -1.45
CA LYS A 52 -11.72 -8.26 -0.09
C LYS A 52 -13.23 -8.21 0.09
N ASP A 53 -13.88 -7.18 -0.46
CA ASP A 53 -15.34 -7.04 -0.40
C ASP A 53 -16.04 -8.12 -1.22
N LEU A 54 -15.52 -8.46 -2.41
CA LEU A 54 -16.03 -9.60 -3.19
C LEU A 54 -15.91 -10.91 -2.41
N LEU A 55 -14.76 -11.17 -1.79
CA LEU A 55 -14.56 -12.36 -0.97
C LEU A 55 -15.49 -12.37 0.25
N ALA A 56 -15.70 -11.23 0.90
CA ALA A 56 -16.61 -11.10 2.03
C ALA A 56 -18.06 -11.36 1.62
N GLU A 57 -18.50 -10.84 0.48
CA GLU A 57 -19.83 -11.05 -0.07
C GLU A 57 -20.07 -12.52 -0.42
N LEU A 58 -19.11 -13.19 -1.07
CA LEU A 58 -19.20 -14.62 -1.37
C LEU A 58 -19.28 -15.47 -0.10
N ARG A 59 -18.52 -15.11 0.95
CA ARG A 59 -18.61 -15.78 2.27
C ARG A 59 -19.97 -15.54 2.92
N ARG A 60 -20.51 -14.32 2.87
CA ARG A 60 -21.84 -13.99 3.40
C ARG A 60 -22.93 -14.83 2.75
N ARG A 61 -22.77 -15.16 1.47
CA ARG A 61 -23.66 -16.06 0.70
C ARG A 61 -23.40 -17.55 0.91
N GLY A 62 -22.44 -17.94 1.75
CA GLY A 62 -22.07 -19.34 1.96
C GLY A 62 -21.33 -20.00 0.79
N LEU A 63 -20.86 -19.22 -0.20
CA LEU A 63 -20.16 -19.71 -1.40
C LEU A 63 -18.66 -19.92 -1.16
N LEU A 64 -18.14 -19.38 -0.06
CA LEU A 64 -16.77 -19.60 0.37
C LEU A 64 -16.81 -19.99 1.85
N PRO A 65 -15.94 -20.92 2.28
CA PRO A 65 -15.79 -21.20 3.69
C PRO A 65 -15.42 -19.91 4.42
N GLN A 66 -15.99 -19.74 5.61
CA GLN A 66 -15.47 -18.77 6.56
C GLN A 66 -14.00 -19.13 6.78
N PRO A 67 -13.05 -18.20 6.60
CA PRO A 67 -11.69 -18.46 6.99
C PRO A 67 -11.74 -18.80 8.48
N GLU A 68 -11.19 -19.95 8.87
CA GLU A 68 -11.02 -20.25 10.28
C GLU A 68 -10.29 -19.06 10.88
N ARG A 69 -10.99 -18.32 11.73
CA ARG A 69 -10.38 -17.23 12.49
C ARG A 69 -9.49 -17.93 13.50
N ARG A 70 -8.24 -18.16 13.12
CA ARG A 70 -7.22 -18.59 14.07
C ARG A 70 -7.23 -17.57 15.20
N GLU A 71 -7.71 -18.00 16.36
CA GLU A 71 -7.61 -17.17 17.55
C GLU A 71 -6.13 -16.95 17.82
N LEU A 72 -5.71 -15.69 17.76
CA LEU A 72 -4.36 -15.34 18.16
C LEU A 72 -4.23 -15.69 19.64
N THR A 73 -3.22 -16.49 19.95
CA THR A 73 -2.78 -16.75 21.32
C THR A 73 -2.48 -15.42 22.02
N PRO A 74 -2.56 -15.36 23.36
CA PRO A 74 -2.18 -14.15 24.10
C PRO A 74 -0.74 -13.68 23.77
N ALA A 75 0.17 -14.59 23.45
CA ALA A 75 1.53 -14.26 23.00
C ALA A 75 1.52 -13.55 21.64
N GLU A 76 0.81 -14.08 20.64
CA GLU A 76 0.72 -13.47 19.31
C GLU A 76 0.01 -12.10 19.35
N ARG A 77 -1.02 -11.95 20.20
CA ARG A 77 -1.69 -10.65 20.40
C ARG A 77 -0.73 -9.61 20.97
N ARG A 78 0.09 -9.99 21.95
CA ARG A 78 1.12 -9.13 22.53
C ARG A 78 2.17 -8.75 21.49
N ALA A 79 2.67 -9.71 20.72
CA ALA A 79 3.63 -9.45 19.63
C ALA A 79 3.06 -8.50 18.58
N ALA A 80 1.81 -8.70 18.14
CA ALA A 80 1.14 -7.81 17.19
C ALA A 80 0.90 -6.41 17.76
N ALA A 81 0.57 -6.29 19.05
CA ALA A 81 0.44 -5.00 19.72
C ALA A 81 1.78 -4.27 19.81
N GLU A 82 2.86 -4.98 20.13
CA GLU A 82 4.20 -4.42 20.20
C GLU A 82 4.70 -3.98 18.81
N GLN A 83 4.49 -4.81 17.79
CA GLN A 83 4.81 -4.45 16.42
C GLN A 83 4.08 -3.16 16.00
N ARG A 84 2.78 -3.03 16.30
CA ARG A 84 2.02 -1.81 16.02
C ARG A 84 2.56 -0.58 16.76
N ARG A 85 2.99 -0.73 18.01
CA ARG A 85 3.62 0.36 18.77
C ARG A 85 4.93 0.78 18.14
N ARG A 86 5.77 -0.18 17.76
CA ARG A 86 7.04 0.05 17.07
C ARG A 86 6.82 0.73 15.72
N ASP A 87 5.90 0.23 14.90
CA ASP A 87 5.54 0.82 13.61
C ASP A 87 5.04 2.26 13.79
N LYS A 88 4.16 2.51 14.77
CA LYS A 88 3.67 3.87 15.05
C LYS A 88 4.80 4.83 15.43
N ARG A 89 5.73 4.39 16.28
CA ARG A 89 6.88 5.20 16.71
C ARG A 89 7.81 5.53 15.54
N ASP A 90 8.11 4.53 14.72
CA ASP A 90 9.09 4.66 13.64
C ASP A 90 8.49 5.41 12.43
N LEU A 91 7.18 5.34 12.20
CA LEU A 91 6.53 5.87 10.99
C LEU A 91 6.71 7.38 10.81
N GLU A 92 6.67 8.16 11.89
CA GLU A 92 6.87 9.61 11.80
C GLU A 92 8.28 9.96 11.32
N ALA A 93 9.30 9.37 11.96
CA ALA A 93 10.69 9.53 11.54
C ALA A 93 10.91 9.02 10.11
N ALA A 94 10.34 7.86 9.77
CA ALA A 94 10.42 7.27 8.44
C ALA A 94 9.82 8.20 7.36
N ARG A 95 8.73 8.91 7.66
CA ARG A 95 8.14 9.90 6.72
C ARG A 95 9.10 11.06 6.45
N TYR A 96 9.78 11.57 7.46
CA TYR A 96 10.80 12.62 7.26
C TYR A 96 12.03 12.10 6.52
N PHE A 97 12.49 10.90 6.85
CA PHE A 97 13.54 10.20 6.11
C PHE A 97 13.18 10.12 4.62
N ARG A 98 11.98 9.65 4.27
CA ARG A 98 11.52 9.57 2.88
C ARG A 98 11.57 10.91 2.16
N LEU A 99 11.09 11.98 2.80
CA LEU A 99 11.07 13.31 2.18
C LEU A 99 12.48 13.78 1.78
N ALA A 100 13.48 13.55 2.63
CA ALA A 100 14.86 13.92 2.33
C ALA A 100 15.49 12.96 1.30
N ALA A 101 15.30 11.65 1.49
CA ALA A 101 15.87 10.61 0.64
C ALA A 101 15.33 10.68 -0.79
N GLU A 102 14.02 10.91 -0.98
CA GLU A 102 13.42 11.05 -2.31
C GLU A 102 13.94 12.29 -3.04
N LEU A 103 14.10 13.42 -2.33
CA LEU A 103 14.63 14.64 -2.92
C LEU A 103 16.06 14.46 -3.41
N LEU A 104 16.94 13.87 -2.59
CA LEU A 104 18.32 13.58 -2.98
C LEU A 104 18.37 12.55 -4.11
N ALA A 105 17.53 11.52 -4.07
CA ALA A 105 17.45 10.53 -5.13
C ALA A 105 17.01 11.16 -6.45
N ASP A 106 16.04 12.09 -6.41
CA ASP A 106 15.61 12.81 -7.61
C ASP A 106 16.70 13.69 -8.19
N GLU A 107 17.40 14.47 -7.35
CA GLU A 107 18.54 15.29 -7.78
C GLU A 107 19.66 14.44 -8.40
N LEU A 108 19.97 13.29 -7.81
CA LEU A 108 20.94 12.34 -8.37
C LEU A 108 20.43 11.74 -9.69
N LEU A 109 19.16 11.36 -9.77
CA LEU A 109 18.58 10.79 -10.99
C LEU A 109 18.45 11.82 -12.13
N GLU A 110 18.38 13.11 -11.84
CA GLU A 110 18.42 14.16 -12.86
C GLU A 110 19.82 14.39 -13.41
N THR A 111 20.85 14.23 -12.57
CA THR A 111 22.26 14.47 -12.95
C THR A 111 22.94 13.26 -13.59
N LEU A 112 22.56 12.04 -13.22
CA LEU A 112 23.20 10.82 -13.71
C LEU A 112 22.83 10.51 -15.18
N PRO A 113 23.79 10.10 -16.03
CA PRO A 113 23.51 9.62 -17.39
C PRO A 113 22.50 8.47 -17.41
N VAL A 114 21.64 8.38 -18.42
CA VAL A 114 20.58 7.35 -18.51
C VAL A 114 21.11 5.91 -18.39
N ALA A 115 22.33 5.65 -18.87
CA ALA A 115 22.98 4.34 -18.81
C ALA A 115 23.73 4.06 -17.49
N ASP A 116 23.73 4.99 -16.54
CA ASP A 116 24.44 4.82 -15.27
C ASP A 116 23.76 3.74 -14.39
N LEU A 117 24.56 2.78 -13.93
CA LEU A 117 24.11 1.64 -13.14
C LEU A 117 23.56 2.06 -11.76
N SER A 118 23.98 3.22 -11.24
CA SER A 118 23.55 3.77 -9.95
C SER A 118 22.09 4.22 -9.97
N ARG A 119 21.51 4.45 -11.16
CA ARG A 119 20.09 4.80 -11.29
C ARG A 119 19.16 3.68 -10.80
N GLY A 120 19.57 2.43 -10.98
CA GLY A 120 18.79 1.25 -10.60
C GLY A 120 18.48 1.22 -9.10
N PRO A 121 19.51 1.23 -8.22
CA PRO A 121 19.33 1.30 -6.77
C PRO A 121 18.49 2.50 -6.31
N LEU A 122 18.74 3.70 -6.84
CA LEU A 122 17.96 4.90 -6.47
C LEU A 122 16.47 4.75 -6.82
N THR A 123 16.17 4.23 -8.02
CA THR A 123 14.79 3.97 -8.45
C THR A 123 14.12 2.89 -7.61
N ALA A 124 14.85 1.83 -7.27
CA ALA A 124 14.36 0.75 -6.43
C ALA A 124 14.05 1.23 -5.00
N MET A 125 14.93 2.03 -4.40
CA MET A 125 14.73 2.64 -3.09
C MET A 125 13.46 3.49 -3.07
N LYS A 126 13.27 4.38 -4.06
CA LYS A 126 12.02 5.17 -4.18
C LYS A 126 10.79 4.28 -4.33
N ALA A 127 10.88 3.19 -5.10
CA ALA A 127 9.77 2.26 -5.28
C ALA A 127 9.42 1.53 -3.97
N ALA A 128 10.41 1.13 -3.17
CA ALA A 128 10.22 0.48 -1.88
C ALA A 128 9.46 1.37 -0.89
N MET A 129 9.77 2.67 -0.86
CA MET A 129 9.16 3.65 0.06
C MET A 129 7.73 4.11 -0.29
N ARG A 130 7.13 3.58 -1.36
CA ARG A 130 5.77 3.96 -1.82
C ARG A 130 4.66 3.54 -0.85
N THR A 131 4.87 2.45 -0.12
CA THR A 131 3.90 1.94 0.86
C THR A 131 4.42 2.17 2.28
N GLU A 132 3.53 2.30 3.27
CA GLU A 132 3.99 2.47 4.67
C GLU A 132 4.81 1.28 5.16
N THR A 133 4.43 0.05 4.77
CA THR A 133 5.19 -1.16 5.11
C THR A 133 6.59 -1.13 4.49
N GLY A 134 6.69 -0.78 3.20
CA GLY A 134 7.98 -0.71 2.52
C GLY A 134 8.85 0.43 3.03
N LEU A 135 8.24 1.57 3.36
CA LEU A 135 8.93 2.70 3.98
C LEU A 135 9.52 2.33 5.36
N LEU A 136 8.75 1.66 6.21
CA LEU A 136 9.24 1.21 7.51
C LEU A 136 10.37 0.19 7.39
N ALA A 137 10.31 -0.69 6.39
CA ALA A 137 11.37 -1.66 6.13
C ALA A 137 12.66 -0.95 5.68
N GLU A 138 12.56 -0.06 4.68
CA GLU A 138 13.70 0.72 4.17
C GLU A 138 14.33 1.59 5.27
N TYR A 139 13.50 2.31 6.03
CA TYR A 139 13.97 3.16 7.13
C TYR A 139 14.72 2.36 8.20
N ARG A 140 14.22 1.18 8.57
CA ARG A 140 14.87 0.34 9.59
C ARG A 140 16.18 -0.25 9.08
N ASP A 141 16.21 -0.72 7.84
CA ASP A 141 17.42 -1.20 7.19
C ASP A 141 18.49 -0.09 7.14
N TRP A 142 18.11 1.15 6.83
CA TRP A 142 19.00 2.30 6.87
C TRP A 142 19.45 2.67 8.29
N CYS A 143 18.58 2.60 9.30
CA CYS A 143 18.97 2.76 10.70
C CYS A 143 20.03 1.72 11.14
N GLU A 144 19.99 0.51 10.58
CA GLU A 144 20.95 -0.55 10.89
C GLU A 144 22.27 -0.38 10.12
N ARG A 145 22.21 0.00 8.83
CA ARG A 145 23.40 0.16 7.98
C ARG A 145 24.13 1.48 8.20
N GLU A 146 23.40 2.59 8.29
CA GLU A 146 23.91 3.96 8.24
C GLU A 146 23.16 4.87 9.25
N PRO A 147 23.32 4.65 10.56
CA PRO A 147 22.51 5.32 11.58
C PRO A 147 22.68 6.84 11.59
N GLU A 148 23.92 7.34 11.42
CA GLU A 148 24.21 8.78 11.44
C GLU A 148 23.61 9.49 10.23
N LEU A 149 23.77 8.92 9.03
CA LEU A 149 23.19 9.46 7.81
C LEU A 149 21.66 9.41 7.86
N THR A 150 21.09 8.33 8.39
CA THR A 150 19.64 8.20 8.57
C THR A 150 19.10 9.29 9.51
N ALA A 151 19.78 9.55 10.63
CA ALA A 151 19.43 10.64 11.54
C ALA A 151 19.52 12.02 10.86
N ALA A 152 20.56 12.25 10.05
CA ALA A 152 20.72 13.49 9.29
C ALA A 152 19.59 13.68 8.27
N LEU A 153 19.19 12.62 7.56
CA LEU A 153 18.06 12.65 6.61
C LEU A 153 16.73 12.94 7.30
N VAL A 154 16.47 12.32 8.46
CA VAL A 154 15.28 12.62 9.27
C VAL A 154 15.27 14.08 9.69
N ALA A 155 16.40 14.61 10.18
CA ALA A 155 16.52 16.01 10.59
C ALA A 155 16.30 16.97 9.41
N ALA A 156 16.91 16.68 8.26
CA ALA A 156 16.74 17.46 7.04
C ALA A 156 15.28 17.49 6.56
N GLY A 157 14.62 16.33 6.52
CA GLY A 157 13.22 16.20 6.15
C GLY A 157 12.29 16.99 7.08
N ARG A 158 12.53 16.91 8.40
CA ARG A 158 11.78 17.67 9.40
C ARG A 158 11.96 19.18 9.24
N ASN A 159 13.20 19.64 9.09
CA ASN A 159 13.51 21.06 8.92
C ASN A 159 12.89 21.64 7.64
N ARG A 160 12.89 20.88 6.54
CA ARG A 160 12.23 21.27 5.29
C ARG A 160 10.72 21.42 5.49
N GLY A 161 10.07 20.46 6.15
CA GLY A 161 8.65 20.52 6.48
C GLY A 161 8.30 21.77 7.29
N ALA A 162 9.07 22.06 8.34
CA ALA A 162 8.87 23.24 9.19
C ALA A 162 9.03 24.56 8.41
N ARG A 163 10.03 24.65 7.51
CA ARG A 163 10.22 25.83 6.65
C ARG A 163 9.05 26.03 5.70
N LEU A 164 8.57 24.97 5.04
CA LEU A 164 7.43 25.05 4.14
C LEU A 164 6.16 25.48 4.88
N GLU A 165 5.91 24.93 6.06
CA GLU A 165 4.79 25.32 6.90
C GLU A 165 4.84 26.81 7.27
N MET A 166 6.00 27.30 7.70
CA MET A 166 6.20 28.72 8.00
C MET A 166 5.96 29.61 6.78
N MET A 167 6.50 29.25 5.61
CA MET A 167 6.27 29.99 4.36
C MET A 167 4.79 30.04 3.98
N LEU A 168 4.07 28.92 4.08
CA LEU A 168 2.64 28.84 3.77
C LEU A 168 1.81 29.68 4.75
N ARG A 169 2.14 29.65 6.05
CA ARG A 169 1.49 30.52 7.05
C ARG A 169 1.68 31.99 6.70
N HIS A 170 2.89 32.40 6.32
CA HIS A 170 3.15 33.78 5.89
C HIS A 170 2.37 34.15 4.64
N TYR A 171 2.31 33.27 3.64
CA TYR A 171 1.54 33.50 2.42
C TYR A 171 0.05 33.68 2.70
N LEU A 172 -0.55 32.81 3.51
CA LEU A 172 -1.96 32.87 3.88
C LEU A 172 -2.31 34.15 4.66
N LEU A 173 -1.45 34.54 5.62
CA LEU A 173 -1.64 35.78 6.38
C LEU A 173 -1.40 37.04 5.54
N GLY A 174 -0.47 37.01 4.58
CA GLY A 174 -0.22 38.11 3.65
C GLY A 174 -1.34 38.29 2.62
N GLY A 175 -1.86 37.19 2.08
CA GLY A 175 -3.02 37.20 1.18
C GLY A 175 -4.30 37.70 1.86
N ALA A 176 -4.52 37.35 3.13
CA ALA A 176 -5.65 37.85 3.91
C ALA A 176 -5.60 39.37 4.15
N LYS A 177 -4.39 39.96 4.23
CA LYS A 177 -4.21 41.42 4.37
C LYS A 177 -4.44 42.20 3.08
N ASN A 178 -4.28 41.56 1.92
CA ASN A 178 -4.47 42.20 0.61
C ASN A 178 -5.92 42.05 0.08
N ALA A 179 -6.77 41.30 0.78
CA ALA A 179 -8.17 41.06 0.42
C ALA A 179 -9.18 41.81 1.33
N ALA A 180 -8.69 42.57 2.30
CA ALA A 180 -9.46 43.42 3.21
C ALA A 180 -9.14 44.89 2.94
#